data_AF-S7X440-F1
#
_entry.id   AF-S7X440-F1
#
_cell.length_a   1.000
_cell.length_b   1.000
_cell.length_c   1.000
_cell.angle_alpha   90.00
_cell.angle_beta   90.00
_cell.angle_gamma   90.00
#
_symmetry.space_group_name_H-M   'P 1'
#
loop_
_entity.id
_entity.type
_entity.pdbx_description
1 polymer ?
#
loop_
_entity_poly.entity_id
_entity_poly.type
_entity_poly.pdbx_seq_one_letter_code
_entity_poly.pdbx_strand_id
1 'polypeptide(L)'
;MQEAIKATYVVLQKVLQKAEFWKMHAATILNERQQKMINRLFNGFTGKLTTTKWGKICKCSQDTALRDIQDLIKKNILHKDPSGGRSTNYELVEMPATNN
;
A
#
# COMPACT_ATOMS: atom_id res chain seq x y z
N MET A 1 20.04 -5.17 24.89
CA MET A 1 19.78 -3.71 24.84
C MET A 1 19.74 -3.16 23.41
N GLN A 2 20.50 -3.69 22.43
CA GLN A 2 20.48 -3.18 21.05
C GLN A 2 19.21 -3.53 20.24
N GLU A 3 18.51 -4.62 20.56
CA GLU A 3 17.29 -5.07 19.86
C GLU A 3 16.11 -4.11 20.03
N ALA A 4 15.95 -3.51 21.22
CA ALA A 4 14.82 -2.63 21.54
C ALA A 4 14.86 -1.33 20.72
N ILE A 5 16.06 -0.76 20.52
CA ILE A 5 16.24 0.49 19.76
C ILE A 5 15.93 0.26 18.27
N LYS A 6 16.30 -0.90 17.72
CA LYS A 6 16.00 -1.26 16.32
C LYS A 6 14.51 -1.45 16.09
N ALA A 7 13.80 -2.10 17.02
CA ALA A 7 12.35 -2.27 16.93
C ALA A 7 11.61 -0.92 16.98
N THR A 8 12.02 -0.02 17.87
CA THR A 8 11.45 1.34 17.95
C THR A 8 11.70 2.14 16.66
N TYR A 9 12.90 2.04 16.07
CA TYR A 9 13.23 2.71 14.82
C TYR A 9 12.33 2.25 13.66
N VAL A 10 12.11 0.94 13.52
CA VAL A 10 11.24 0.38 12.46
C VAL A 10 9.79 0.85 12.60
N VAL A 11 9.26 0.90 13.82
CA VAL A 11 7.90 1.40 14.07
C VAL A 11 7.80 2.89 13.75
N LEU A 12 8.78 3.68 14.18
CA LEU A 12 8.82 5.12 13.91
C LEU A 12 8.89 5.41 12.40
N GLN A 13 9.74 4.70 11.67
CA GLN A 13 9.85 4.83 10.21
C GLN A 13 8.53 4.52 9.51
N LYS A 14 7.80 3.47 9.92
CA LYS A 14 6.48 3.15 9.35
C LYS A 14 5.43 4.23 9.63
N VAL A 15 5.43 4.81 10.82
CA VAL A 15 4.51 5.90 11.19
C VAL A 15 4.81 7.15 10.36
N LEU A 16 6.10 7.52 10.23
CA LEU A 16 6.52 8.66 9.42
C LEU A 16 6.21 8.47 7.93
N GLN A 17 6.50 7.30 7.37
CA GLN A 17 6.15 6.96 5.99
C GLN A 17 4.64 7.07 5.77
N LYS A 18 3.82 6.53 6.67
CA LYS A 18 2.37 6.65 6.57
C LYS A 18 1.92 8.12 6.62
N ALA A 19 2.48 8.93 7.51
CA ALA A 19 2.12 10.34 7.64
C ALA A 19 2.48 11.14 6.39
N GLU A 20 3.70 10.99 5.87
CA GLU A 20 4.13 11.65 4.63
C GLU A 20 3.32 11.17 3.43
N PHE A 21 2.92 9.89 3.39
CA PHE A 21 2.05 9.37 2.34
C PHE A 21 0.73 10.14 2.30
N TRP A 22 0.05 10.24 3.44
CA TRP A 22 -1.24 10.92 3.51
C TRP A 22 -1.12 12.42 3.27
N LYS A 23 0.00 13.03 3.64
CA LYS A 23 0.29 14.43 3.35
C LYS A 23 0.50 14.68 1.85
N MET A 24 1.29 13.84 1.18
CA MET A 24 1.50 13.91 -0.26
C MET A 24 0.21 13.66 -1.05
N HIS A 25 -0.60 12.72 -0.57
CA HIS A 25 -1.86 12.34 -1.20
C HIS A 25 -3.08 13.06 -0.62
N ALA A 26 -2.92 14.14 0.15
CA ALA A 26 -4.03 14.86 0.79
C ALA A 26 -5.06 15.41 -0.22
N ALA A 27 -4.60 15.83 -1.41
CA ALA A 27 -5.44 16.28 -2.51
C ALA A 27 -5.92 15.14 -3.43
N THR A 28 -5.46 13.90 -3.20
CA THR A 28 -5.84 12.75 -4.03
C THR A 28 -7.20 12.23 -3.59
N ILE A 29 -8.17 12.21 -4.50
CA ILE A 29 -9.49 11.65 -4.22
C ILE A 29 -9.36 10.12 -4.13
N LEU A 30 -9.56 9.56 -2.94
CA LEU A 30 -9.50 8.12 -2.68
C LEU A 30 -10.82 7.64 -2.11
N ASN A 31 -11.35 6.54 -2.64
CA ASN A 31 -12.56 5.93 -2.10
C ASN A 31 -12.28 5.14 -0.81
N GLU A 32 -13.32 4.82 -0.04
CA GLU A 32 -13.19 4.12 1.24
C GLU A 32 -12.45 2.77 1.13
N ARG A 33 -12.66 2.02 0.03
CA ARG A 33 -12.00 0.73 -0.20
C ARG A 33 -10.51 0.89 -0.43
N GLN A 34 -10.13 1.89 -1.22
CA GLN A 34 -8.73 2.26 -1.48
C GLN A 34 -8.05 2.69 -0.18
N GLN A 35 -8.65 3.62 0.57
CA GLN A 35 -8.09 4.09 1.84
C GLN A 35 -7.92 2.94 2.85
N LYS A 36 -8.91 2.04 2.93
CA LYS A 36 -8.86 0.85 3.78
C LYS A 36 -7.70 -0.07 3.41
N MET A 37 -7.51 -0.34 2.12
CA MET A 37 -6.44 -1.22 1.65
C MET A 37 -5.06 -0.60 1.82
N ILE A 38 -4.90 0.70 1.52
CA ILE A 38 -3.66 1.44 1.76
C ILE A 38 -3.28 1.37 3.25
N ASN A 39 -4.23 1.67 4.15
CA ASN A 39 -4.00 1.56 5.59
C ASN A 39 -3.57 0.14 6.01
N ARG A 40 -4.15 -0.89 5.39
CA ARG A 40 -3.80 -2.28 5.68
C ARG A 40 -2.40 -2.65 5.18
N LEU A 41 -1.98 -2.12 4.03
CA LEU A 41 -0.64 -2.29 3.50
C LEU A 41 0.40 -1.67 4.45
N PHE A 42 0.16 -0.45 4.94
CA PHE A 42 1.03 0.20 5.94
C PHE A 42 1.06 -0.49 7.30
N ASN A 43 -0.06 -1.07 7.76
CA ASN A 43 -0.15 -1.70 9.08
C ASN A 43 0.44 -3.12 9.14
N GLY A 44 1.01 -3.63 8.05
CA GLY A 44 1.55 -4.98 7.98
C GLY A 44 0.63 -5.92 7.21
N PHE A 45 0.81 -5.95 5.89
CA PHE A 45 0.14 -6.90 5.01
C PHE A 45 1.05 -8.10 4.73
N THR A 46 0.53 -9.30 4.96
CA THR A 46 1.26 -10.55 4.75
C THR A 46 0.92 -11.17 3.40
N GLY A 47 1.96 -11.46 2.61
CA GLY A 47 1.89 -12.08 1.29
C GLY A 47 1.58 -11.10 0.15
N LYS A 48 1.30 -11.64 -1.04
CA LYS A 48 1.06 -10.85 -2.27
C LYS A 48 -0.32 -10.22 -2.28
N LEU A 49 -0.40 -8.96 -2.73
CA LEU A 49 -1.68 -8.29 -2.94
C LEU A 49 -2.17 -8.63 -4.35
N THR A 50 -3.28 -9.35 -4.42
CA THR A 50 -3.93 -9.72 -5.68
C THR A 50 -5.34 -9.12 -5.74
N THR A 51 -5.89 -8.99 -6.94
CA THR A 51 -7.28 -8.53 -7.15
C THR A 51 -8.30 -9.35 -6.34
N THR A 52 -8.09 -10.67 -6.25
CA THR A 52 -8.95 -11.55 -5.45
C THR A 52 -8.85 -11.24 -3.95
N LYS A 53 -7.65 -10.98 -3.43
CA LYS A 53 -7.45 -10.66 -2.01
C LYS A 53 -8.05 -9.28 -1.67
N TRP A 54 -7.92 -8.32 -2.58
CA TRP A 54 -8.61 -7.03 -2.48
C TRP A 54 -10.12 -7.21 -2.40
N GLY A 55 -10.73 -7.94 -3.34
CA GLY A 55 -12.17 -8.20 -3.36
C GLY A 55 -12.68 -8.83 -2.07
N LYS A 56 -11.95 -9.83 -1.53
CA LYS A 56 -12.27 -10.46 -0.24
C LYS A 56 -12.22 -9.50 0.95
N ILE A 57 -11.25 -8.59 0.99
CA ILE A 57 -11.05 -7.66 2.13
C ILE A 57 -12.03 -6.47 2.07
N CYS A 58 -12.28 -5.98 0.86
CA CYS A 58 -13.17 -4.85 0.60
C CYS A 58 -14.62 -5.27 0.37
N LYS A 59 -14.91 -6.58 0.38
CA LYS A 59 -16.24 -7.16 0.11
C LYS A 59 -16.83 -6.65 -1.22
N CYS A 60 -16.00 -6.61 -2.27
CA CYS A 60 -16.39 -6.17 -3.61
C CYS A 60 -16.05 -7.22 -4.68
N SER A 61 -16.65 -7.08 -5.86
CA SER A 61 -16.35 -7.97 -7.00
C SER A 61 -14.90 -7.81 -7.47
N GLN A 62 -14.38 -8.82 -8.17
CA GLN A 62 -13.03 -8.74 -8.74
C GLN A 62 -12.90 -7.60 -9.76
N ASP A 63 -13.94 -7.31 -10.55
CA ASP A 63 -13.93 -6.18 -11.48
C ASP A 63 -13.85 -4.83 -10.75
N THR A 64 -14.59 -4.69 -9.65
CA THR A 64 -14.54 -3.48 -8.81
C THR A 64 -13.17 -3.33 -8.16
N ALA A 65 -12.62 -4.42 -7.63
CA ALA A 65 -11.27 -4.44 -7.06
C ALA A 65 -10.20 -4.08 -8.10
N LEU A 66 -10.32 -4.59 -9.33
CA LEU A 66 -9.37 -4.30 -10.40
C LEU A 66 -9.42 -2.81 -10.78
N ARG A 67 -10.62 -2.22 -10.86
CA ARG A 67 -10.78 -0.77 -11.10
C ARG A 67 -10.16 0.05 -9.98
N ASP A 68 -10.42 -0.30 -8.71
CA ASP A 68 -9.82 0.38 -7.56
C ASP A 68 -8.28 0.33 -7.63
N ILE A 69 -7.70 -0.83 -7.98
CA ILE A 69 -6.24 -1.02 -8.11
C ILE A 69 -5.68 -0.23 -9.29
N GLN A 70 -6.32 -0.29 -10.46
CA GLN A 70 -5.88 0.45 -11.64
C GLN A 70 -5.89 1.95 -11.41
N ASP A 71 -6.91 2.46 -10.70
CA ASP A 71 -6.98 3.87 -10.32
C ASP A 71 -5.83 4.25 -9.38
N LEU A 72 -5.47 3.39 -8.43
CA LEU A 72 -4.28 3.62 -7.58
C LEU A 72 -2.96 3.55 -8.35
N ILE A 73 -2.86 2.70 -9.37
CA ILE A 73 -1.68 2.67 -10.26
C ILE A 73 -1.57 3.96 -11.06
N LYS A 74 -2.67 4.46 -11.62
CA LYS A 74 -2.71 5.75 -12.33
C LYS A 74 -2.31 6.93 -11.43
N LYS A 75 -2.58 6.82 -10.13
CA LYS A 75 -2.23 7.81 -9.11
C LYS A 75 -0.80 7.65 -8.57
N ASN A 76 0.00 6.73 -9.12
CA ASN A 76 1.34 6.38 -8.62
C ASN A 76 1.36 5.95 -7.14
N ILE A 77 0.26 5.39 -6.63
CA ILE A 77 0.18 4.86 -5.26
C ILE A 77 0.55 3.37 -5.23
N LEU A 78 0.12 2.63 -6.25
CA LEU A 78 0.46 1.22 -6.42
C LEU A 78 1.28 1.02 -7.69
N HIS A 79 2.13 0.01 -7.71
CA HIS A 79 2.73 -0.50 -8.92
C HIS A 79 2.50 -2.01 -9.01
N LYS A 80 2.53 -2.53 -10.25
CA LYS A 80 2.51 -3.96 -10.50
C LYS A 80 3.94 -4.48 -10.41
N ASP A 81 4.14 -5.51 -9.59
CA ASP A 81 5.41 -6.21 -9.48
C ASP A 81 5.82 -6.78 -10.87
N PRO A 82 7.01 -6.44 -11.39
CA PRO A 82 7.47 -6.89 -12.70
C PRO A 82 7.86 -8.38 -12.71
N SER A 83 7.93 -9.04 -11.56
CA SER A 83 8.21 -10.47 -11.45
C SER A 83 7.12 -11.27 -12.18
N GLY A 84 7.41 -11.65 -13.43
CA GLY A 84 6.52 -12.30 -14.40
C GLY A 84 6.01 -13.72 -14.06
N GLY A 85 5.77 -14.01 -12.78
CA GLY A 85 5.09 -15.23 -12.35
C GLY A 85 3.59 -15.21 -12.67
N ARG A 86 2.93 -16.37 -12.54
CA ARG A 86 1.50 -16.56 -12.85
C ARG A 86 0.54 -15.73 -11.99
N SER A 87 1.01 -15.17 -10.87
CA SER A 87 0.21 -14.37 -9.94
C SER A 87 0.54 -12.88 -10.06
N THR A 88 -0.44 -12.07 -10.46
CA THR A 88 -0.29 -10.61 -10.44
C THR A 88 -0.21 -10.12 -9.00
N ASN A 89 0.87 -9.40 -8.67
CA ASN A 89 1.11 -8.78 -7.36
C ASN A 89 1.15 -7.26 -7.49
N TYR A 90 0.62 -6.57 -6.50
CA TYR A 90 0.58 -5.11 -6.43
C TYR A 90 1.23 -4.62 -5.15
N GLU A 91 2.07 -3.60 -5.24
CA GLU A 91 2.84 -3.10 -4.11
C GLU A 91 2.70 -1.59 -4.00
N LEU A 92 2.82 -1.05 -2.77
CA LEU A 92 2.90 0.40 -2.59
C LEU A 92 4.15 0.90 -3.31
N VAL A 93 4.02 2.00 -4.03
CA VAL A 93 5.19 2.70 -4.57
C VAL A 93 6.01 3.19 -3.38
N GLU A 94 7.29 2.80 -3.32
CA GLU A 94 8.20 3.33 -2.32
C GLU A 94 8.30 4.83 -2.51
N MET A 95 7.95 5.60 -1.47
CA MET A 95 8.23 7.01 -1.50
C MET A 95 9.74 7.20 -1.47
N PRO A 96 10.28 8.10 -2.32
CA PRO A 96 11.70 8.42 -2.26
C PRO A 96 11.98 8.89 -0.83
N ALA A 97 12.87 8.18 -0.14
CA ALA A 97 13.35 8.65 1.15
C ALA A 97 13.92 10.05 0.93
N THR A 98 13.31 11.06 1.56
CA THR A 98 13.91 12.38 1.67
C THR A 98 15.16 12.22 2.52
N ASN A 99 16.26 11.87 1.86
CA ASN A 99 17.58 11.83 2.44
C ASN A 99 18.02 13.29 2.61
N ASN A 100 17.81 13.84 3.80
CA ASN A 100 18.34 15.13 4.21
C ASN A 100 19.39 14.93 5.30
#